data_AF-A0A7C4UIN1-F1
#
_entry.id   AF-A0A7C4UIN1-F1
#
_cell.length_a   1.000
_cell.length_b   1.000
_cell.length_c   1.000
_cell.angle_alpha   90.00
_cell.angle_beta   90.00
_cell.angle_gamma   90.00
#
_symmetry.space_group_name_H-M   'P 1'
#
loop_
_entity.id
_entity.type
_entity.pdbx_description
1 polymer ?
#
loop_
_entity_poly.entity_id
_entity_poly.type
_entity_poly.pdbx_seq_one_letter_code
_entity_poly.pdbx_strand_id
1 'polypeptide(L)'
;PLFEAVSEMTVRASSFDPRFKPVKEAELDSLEIEITIIGPLKRLNKVNDITIGKHGLFVSLNGKSGLLLPQVAKRFKWDREEFLRETCIKAGLEPQAYRRKDARVYFFKGYSFSEGKKR
;
A
#
# COMPACT_ATOMS: atom_id res chain seq x y z
N PRO A 1 -10.66 -14.89 -8.04
CA PRO A 1 -10.59 -15.21 -6.59
C PRO A 1 -9.28 -14.74 -5.91
N LEU A 2 -9.17 -14.77 -4.57
CA LEU A 2 -7.96 -14.30 -3.87
C LEU A 2 -6.69 -15.06 -4.29
N PHE A 3 -6.77 -16.40 -4.42
CA PHE A 3 -5.62 -17.21 -4.80
C PHE A 3 -5.11 -16.91 -6.22
N GLU A 4 -6.03 -16.64 -7.16
CA GLU A 4 -5.67 -16.21 -8.53
C GLU A 4 -4.97 -14.86 -8.50
N ALA A 5 -5.49 -13.90 -7.74
CA ALA A 5 -4.89 -12.57 -7.60
C ALA A 5 -3.49 -12.64 -6.97
N VAL A 6 -3.28 -13.53 -5.99
CA VAL A 6 -1.94 -13.78 -5.44
C VAL A 6 -1.00 -14.27 -6.53
N SER A 7 -1.37 -15.33 -7.25
CA SER A 7 -0.53 -15.89 -8.31
C SER A 7 -0.22 -14.87 -9.41
N GLU A 8 -1.22 -14.12 -9.86
CA GLU A 8 -1.06 -13.09 -10.89
C GLU A 8 -0.14 -11.96 -10.41
N MET A 9 -0.38 -11.42 -9.22
CA MET A 9 0.44 -10.33 -8.69
C MET A 9 1.87 -10.75 -8.38
N THR A 10 2.10 -12.00 -7.98
CA THR A 10 3.45 -12.55 -7.80
C THR A 10 4.23 -12.51 -9.12
N VAL A 11 3.62 -12.99 -10.22
CA VAL A 11 4.25 -12.93 -11.56
C VAL A 11 4.50 -11.49 -11.99
N ARG A 12 3.55 -10.58 -11.72
CA ARG A 12 3.73 -9.15 -12.03
C ARG A 12 4.87 -8.52 -11.26
N ALA A 13 4.99 -8.83 -9.97
CA ALA A 13 6.07 -8.33 -9.13
C ALA A 13 7.44 -8.86 -9.56
N SER A 14 7.53 -10.14 -9.95
CA SER A 14 8.80 -10.77 -10.34
C SER A 14 9.25 -10.40 -11.75
N SER A 15 8.32 -10.19 -12.68
CA SER A 15 8.64 -10.15 -14.12
C SER A 15 8.27 -8.85 -14.82
N PHE A 16 7.41 -8.02 -14.23
CA PHE A 16 6.83 -6.85 -14.90
C PHE A 16 6.99 -5.54 -14.10
N ASP A 17 7.77 -5.53 -13.01
CA ASP A 17 8.12 -4.27 -12.33
C ASP A 17 9.20 -3.52 -13.13
N PRO A 18 8.89 -2.35 -13.73
CA PRO A 18 9.81 -1.65 -14.63
C PRO A 18 11.06 -1.09 -13.94
N ARG A 19 11.11 -1.12 -12.60
CA ARG A 19 12.25 -0.62 -11.82
C ARG A 19 13.36 -1.67 -11.70
N PHE A 20 13.07 -2.94 -11.99
CA PHE A 20 13.98 -4.05 -11.82
C PHE A 20 14.03 -4.91 -13.10
N LYS A 21 15.08 -5.71 -13.26
CA LYS A 21 15.08 -6.76 -14.29
C LYS A 21 14.20 -7.93 -13.81
N PRO A 22 13.59 -8.69 -14.72
CA PRO A 22 12.86 -9.90 -14.34
C PRO A 22 13.73 -10.85 -13.52
N VAL A 23 13.15 -11.39 -12.45
CA VAL A 23 13.76 -12.42 -11.58
C VAL A 23 14.16 -13.65 -12.41
N LYS A 24 15.34 -14.18 -12.17
CA LYS A 24 15.82 -15.44 -12.77
C LYS A 24 15.59 -16.62 -11.84
N GLU A 25 15.53 -17.81 -12.42
CA GLU A 25 15.37 -19.08 -11.69
C GLU A 25 16.42 -19.27 -10.58
N ALA A 26 17.68 -18.92 -10.85
CA ALA A 26 18.77 -19.01 -9.88
C ALA A 26 18.63 -18.08 -8.66
N GLU A 27 17.72 -17.10 -8.71
CA GLU A 27 17.46 -16.17 -7.60
C GLU A 27 16.33 -16.66 -6.69
N LEU A 28 15.54 -17.67 -7.11
CA LEU A 28 14.33 -18.07 -6.38
C LEU A 28 14.62 -18.51 -4.93
N ASP A 29 15.72 -19.22 -4.72
CA ASP A 29 16.10 -19.71 -3.39
C ASP A 29 16.53 -18.58 -2.43
N SER A 30 16.96 -17.43 -2.95
CA SER A 30 17.39 -16.28 -2.14
C SER A 30 16.31 -15.22 -1.94
N LEU A 31 15.16 -15.34 -2.61
CA LEU A 31 14.04 -14.42 -2.44
C LEU A 31 13.25 -14.73 -1.16
N GLU A 32 12.69 -13.67 -0.58
CA GLU A 32 11.65 -13.73 0.44
C GLU A 32 10.36 -13.16 -0.14
N ILE A 33 9.26 -13.91 -0.02
CA ILE A 33 7.94 -13.49 -0.49
C ILE A 33 7.18 -12.81 0.66
N GLU A 34 6.64 -11.62 0.37
CA GLU A 34 5.67 -10.95 1.23
C GLU A 34 4.37 -10.69 0.46
N ILE A 35 3.25 -11.19 1.00
CA ILE A 35 1.91 -11.00 0.43
C ILE A 35 1.14 -10.05 1.35
N THR A 36 0.72 -8.92 0.80
CA THR A 36 -0.21 -8.01 1.49
C THR A 36 -1.61 -8.11 0.88
N ILE A 37 -2.58 -8.53 1.71
CA ILE A 37 -3.99 -8.56 1.37
C ILE A 37 -4.63 -7.23 1.78
N ILE A 38 -5.26 -6.55 0.81
CA ILE A 38 -5.97 -5.30 1.00
C ILE A 38 -7.47 -5.60 1.07
N GLY A 39 -8.10 -5.25 2.20
CA GLY A 39 -9.54 -5.35 2.35
C GLY A 39 -10.30 -4.28 1.56
N PRO A 40 -11.64 -4.30 1.59
CA PRO A 40 -12.46 -3.33 0.86
C PRO A 40 -12.12 -1.88 1.23
N LEU A 41 -11.99 -1.03 0.21
CA LEU A 41 -11.74 0.41 0.39
C LEU A 41 -13.01 1.09 0.90
N LYS A 42 -12.90 1.81 2.02
CA LYS A 42 -13.98 2.63 2.58
C LYS A 42 -13.64 4.09 2.39
N ARG A 43 -14.59 4.88 1.88
CA ARG A 43 -14.40 6.31 1.67
C ARG A 43 -14.18 6.98 3.03
N LEU A 44 -13.17 7.85 3.10
CA LEU A 44 -12.87 8.63 4.29
C LEU A 44 -13.78 9.85 4.35
N ASN A 45 -14.54 9.99 5.44
CA ASN A 45 -15.39 11.16 5.67
C ASN A 45 -14.76 12.12 6.68
N LYS A 46 -14.16 11.60 7.75
CA LYS A 46 -13.45 12.39 8.77
C LYS A 46 -12.09 11.78 9.04
N VAL A 47 -11.09 12.63 9.25
CA VAL A 47 -9.71 12.18 9.59
C VAL A 47 -9.71 11.27 10.82
N ASN A 48 -10.59 11.54 11.80
CA ASN A 48 -10.72 10.75 13.02
C ASN A 48 -11.18 9.28 12.79
N ASP A 49 -11.72 8.94 11.63
CA ASP A 49 -12.10 7.56 11.28
C ASP A 49 -10.86 6.67 11.06
N ILE A 50 -9.68 7.29 10.89
CA ILE A 50 -8.41 6.60 10.73
C ILE A 50 -7.93 6.07 12.08
N THR A 51 -7.61 4.78 12.14
CA THR A 51 -6.93 4.17 13.28
C THR A 51 -5.50 3.84 12.87
N ILE A 52 -4.53 4.58 13.40
CA ILE A 52 -3.11 4.39 13.08
C ILE A 52 -2.70 2.95 13.36
N GLY A 53 -2.05 2.34 12.37
CA GLY A 53 -1.54 1.00 12.52
C GLY A 53 -2.55 -0.12 12.38
N LYS A 54 -3.81 0.22 12.13
CA LYS A 54 -4.86 -0.71 11.75
C LYS A 54 -5.35 -0.43 10.33
N HIS A 55 -5.44 0.86 9.96
CA HIS A 55 -5.88 1.29 8.65
C HIS A 55 -4.68 1.66 7.77
N GLY A 56 -4.72 1.23 6.51
CA GLY A 56 -3.94 1.80 5.42
C GLY A 56 -4.75 2.88 4.71
N LEU A 57 -4.08 3.72 3.92
CA LEU A 57 -4.70 4.82 3.19
C LEU A 57 -4.46 4.68 1.70
N PHE A 58 -5.46 5.07 0.92
CA PHE A 58 -5.37 5.21 -0.53
C PHE A 58 -5.90 6.59 -0.93
N VAL A 59 -5.09 7.37 -1.65
CA VAL A 59 -5.46 8.68 -2.17
C VAL A 59 -5.38 8.63 -3.69
N SER A 60 -6.39 9.17 -4.37
CA SER A 60 -6.41 9.35 -5.82
C SER A 60 -6.94 10.73 -6.19
N LEU A 61 -6.21 11.44 -7.05
CA LEU A 61 -6.59 12.75 -7.60
C LEU A 61 -5.89 12.96 -8.95
N ASN A 62 -6.61 13.44 -9.96
CA ASN A 62 -6.08 13.79 -11.29
C ASN A 62 -5.23 12.70 -11.94
N GLY A 63 -5.70 11.44 -11.92
CA GLY A 63 -4.98 10.30 -12.50
C GLY A 63 -3.77 9.83 -11.68
N LYS A 64 -3.36 10.56 -10.66
CA LYS A 64 -2.32 10.14 -9.71
C LYS A 64 -2.94 9.38 -8.54
N SER A 65 -2.22 8.40 -8.03
CA SER A 65 -2.66 7.64 -6.85
C SER A 65 -1.49 7.15 -6.02
N GLY A 66 -1.73 7.02 -4.72
CA GLY A 66 -0.76 6.57 -3.73
C GLY A 66 -1.45 5.75 -2.66
N LEU A 67 -0.75 4.73 -2.18
CA LEU A 67 -1.22 3.83 -1.16
C LEU A 67 -0.11 3.63 -0.12
N LEU A 68 -0.47 3.71 1.16
CA LEU A 68 0.42 3.34 2.25
C LEU A 68 -0.26 2.34 3.17
N LEU A 69 0.51 1.32 3.55
CA LEU A 69 0.04 0.21 4.37
C LEU A 69 -0.05 0.59 5.85
N PRO A 70 -0.89 -0.10 6.65
CA PRO A 70 -1.09 0.24 8.06
C PRO A 70 0.19 0.32 8.88
N GLN A 71 1.14 -0.58 8.64
CA GLN A 71 2.41 -0.67 9.39
C GLN A 71 3.34 0.52 9.16
N VAL A 72 3.21 1.23 8.03
CA VAL A 72 4.09 2.35 7.69
C VAL A 72 3.92 3.48 8.71
N ALA A 73 2.67 3.88 8.98
CA ALA A 73 2.39 4.94 9.95
C ALA A 73 2.90 4.60 11.37
N LYS A 74 2.81 3.34 11.79
CA LYS A 74 3.40 2.91 13.09
C LYS A 74 4.92 3.06 13.09
N ARG A 75 5.58 2.57 12.04
CA ARG A 75 7.05 2.56 11.95
C ARG A 75 7.63 3.97 12.04
N PHE A 76 7.00 4.93 11.37
CA PHE A 76 7.45 6.32 11.36
C PHE A 76 6.80 7.19 12.46
N LYS A 77 5.99 6.60 13.35
CA LYS A 77 5.29 7.28 14.44
C LYS A 77 4.44 8.48 13.96
N TRP A 78 3.84 8.35 12.79
CA TRP A 78 2.96 9.37 12.22
C TRP A 78 1.61 9.39 12.91
N ASP A 79 1.05 10.60 13.05
CA ASP A 79 -0.36 10.78 13.35
C ASP A 79 -1.22 10.66 12.09
N ARG A 80 -2.53 10.90 12.22
CA ARG A 80 -3.50 10.74 11.13
C ARG A 80 -3.32 11.75 10.01
N GLU A 81 -2.99 13.00 10.36
CA GLU A 81 -2.80 14.07 9.39
C GLU A 81 -1.49 13.85 8.63
N GLU A 82 -0.42 13.50 9.33
CA GLU A 82 0.85 13.19 8.71
C GLU A 82 0.74 11.98 7.78
N PHE A 83 0.00 10.95 8.21
CA PHE A 83 -0.21 9.78 7.36
C PHE A 83 -0.97 10.11 6.06
N LEU A 84 -1.95 11.02 6.11
CA LEU A 84 -2.63 11.53 4.92
C LEU A 84 -1.69 12.34 4.02
N ARG A 85 -0.86 13.21 4.61
CA ARG A 85 0.13 14.01 3.88
C ARG A 85 1.13 13.14 3.13
N GLU A 86 1.70 12.17 3.83
CA GLU A 86 2.66 11.23 3.25
C GLU A 86 2.03 10.34 2.19
N THR A 87 0.75 9.97 2.33
CA THR A 87 0.04 9.24 1.28
C THR A 87 -0.16 10.10 0.02
N CYS A 88 -0.41 11.41 0.18
CA CYS A 88 -0.47 12.35 -0.96
C CYS A 88 0.89 12.50 -1.64
N ILE A 89 1.96 12.67 -0.86
CA ILE A 89 3.33 12.75 -1.38
C ILE A 89 3.69 11.47 -2.13
N LYS A 90 3.34 10.29 -1.59
CA LYS A 90 3.52 9.00 -2.26
C LYS A 90 2.78 8.89 -3.59
N ALA A 91 1.64 9.57 -3.72
CA ALA A 91 0.89 9.69 -4.96
C ALA A 91 1.52 10.69 -5.96
N GLY A 92 2.57 11.42 -5.59
CA GLY A 92 3.12 12.52 -6.39
C GLY A 92 2.20 13.74 -6.41
N LEU A 93 1.45 13.96 -5.33
CA LEU A 93 0.56 15.10 -5.11
C LEU A 93 1.12 16.03 -4.04
N GLU A 94 0.60 17.26 -4.00
CA GLU A 94 0.84 18.18 -2.89
C GLU A 94 0.41 17.57 -1.55
N PRO A 95 1.12 17.83 -0.43
CA PRO A 95 0.85 17.17 0.86
C PRO A 95 -0.58 17.34 1.37
N GLN A 96 -1.25 18.46 1.06
CA GLN A 96 -2.62 18.73 1.51
C GLN A 96 -3.69 18.36 0.46
N ALA A 97 -3.32 17.67 -0.62
CA ALA A 97 -4.24 17.36 -1.71
C ALA A 97 -5.48 16.56 -1.26
N TYR A 98 -5.39 15.76 -0.19
CA TYR A 98 -6.52 15.03 0.40
C TYR A 98 -7.67 15.91 0.89
N ARG A 99 -7.42 17.21 1.12
CA ARG A 99 -8.46 18.19 1.56
C ARG A 99 -9.30 18.72 0.40
N ARG A 100 -8.88 18.49 -0.84
CA ARG A 100 -9.63 18.96 -2.01
C ARG A 100 -10.94 18.17 -2.15
N LYS A 101 -11.99 18.84 -2.62
CA LYS A 101 -13.32 18.23 -2.79
C LYS A 101 -13.33 17.11 -3.84
N ASP A 102 -12.44 17.18 -4.82
CA ASP A 102 -12.28 16.20 -5.90
C ASP A 102 -11.28 15.07 -5.54
N ALA A 103 -10.59 15.16 -4.40
CA ALA A 103 -9.73 14.09 -3.94
C ALA A 103 -10.56 12.90 -3.45
N ARG A 104 -10.23 11.71 -3.93
CA ARG A 104 -10.83 10.47 -3.45
C ARG A 104 -9.89 9.84 -2.44
N VAL A 105 -10.31 9.89 -1.18
CA VAL A 105 -9.54 9.36 -0.04
C VAL A 105 -10.28 8.17 0.53
N TYR A 106 -9.56 7.06 0.71
CA TYR A 106 -10.09 5.83 1.25
C TYR A 106 -9.17 5.29 2.34
N PHE A 107 -9.75 4.49 3.23
CA PHE A 107 -9.03 3.68 4.20
C PHE A 107 -9.43 2.21 4.08
N PHE A 108 -8.52 1.31 4.45
CA PHE A 108 -8.75 -0.14 4.41
C PHE A 108 -8.03 -0.83 5.56
N LYS A 109 -8.43 -2.06 5.86
CA LYS A 109 -7.62 -2.96 6.70
C LYS A 109 -6.71 -3.78 5.78
N GLY A 110 -5.44 -3.88 6.13
CA GLY A 110 -4.47 -4.69 5.43
C GLY A 110 -3.90 -5.77 6.34
N TYR A 111 -3.59 -6.93 5.78
CA TYR A 111 -2.88 -8.02 6.45
C TYR A 111 -1.66 -8.37 5.61
N SER A 112 -0.48 -8.37 6.21
CA SER A 112 0.76 -8.81 5.56
C SER A 112 1.18 -10.17 6.09
N PHE A 113 1.62 -11.03 5.19
CA PHE A 113 2.17 -12.35 5.45
C PHE A 113 3.53 -12.42 4.77
N SER A 114 4.57 -12.72 5.55
CA SER A 114 5.93 -12.90 5.03
C SER A 114 6.37 -14.34 5.28
N GLU A 115 7.24 -14.85 4.42
CA GLU A 115 7.91 -16.12 4.69
C GLU A 115 8.67 -16.04 6.03
N GLY A 116 8.58 -17.11 6.82
CA GLY A 116 9.39 -17.23 8.03
C GLY A 116 10.88 -17.39 7.66
N LYS A 117 11.78 -17.11 8.61
CA LYS A 117 13.23 -17.31 8.39
C LYS A 117 13.48 -18.70 7.80
N LYS A 118 14.05 -18.75 6.59
CA LYS A 118 14.59 -19.97 6.00
C LYS A 118 15.62 -20.55 6.98
N ARG A 119 15.41 -21.80 7.42
CA ARG A 119 16.30 -22.51 8.36
C ARG A 119 17.56 -22.95 7.65
#